data_AF-A0A2K8M9H9-F1
#
_entry.id   AF-A0A2K8M9H9-F1
#
_cell.length_a   1.000
_cell.length_b   1.000
_cell.length_c   1.000
_cell.angle_alpha   90.00
_cell.angle_beta   90.00
_cell.angle_gamma   90.00
#
_symmetry.space_group_name_H-M   'P 1'
#
loop_
_entity.id
_entity.type
_entity.pdbx_description
1 polymer ?
#
loop_
_entity_poly.entity_id
_entity_poly.type
_entity_poly.pdbx_seq_one_letter_code
_entity_poly.pdbx_strand_id
1 'polypeptide(L)'
;MAGGGVVTTVRVVVEEGGSPRCGLAAGDAFEVTGPVLRIPSGKPFCLQAMLAAVPLVMSKMDERPPGDWLERKPFVCCPDPADDVLLRLDRVGP
;
A
#
# COMPACT_ATOMS: atom_id res chain seq x y z
N MET A 1 -22.56 9.91 21.69
CA MET A 1 -22.62 8.47 21.33
C MET A 1 -21.58 8.25 20.25
N ALA A 2 -20.35 7.87 20.63
CA ALA A 2 -19.29 7.58 19.66
C ALA A 2 -19.64 6.25 18.98
N GLY A 3 -20.09 6.31 17.72
CA GLY A 3 -20.25 5.12 16.91
C GLY A 3 -18.89 4.49 16.69
N GLY A 4 -18.67 3.29 17.24
CA GLY A 4 -17.50 2.48 16.96
C GLY A 4 -17.55 2.00 15.52
N GLY A 5 -17.16 2.87 14.59
CA GLY A 5 -16.94 2.49 13.20
C GLY A 5 -15.74 1.56 13.12
N VAL A 6 -15.90 0.43 12.44
CA VAL A 6 -14.79 -0.42 12.03
C VAL A 6 -13.83 0.44 11.20
N VAL A 7 -12.56 0.52 11.61
CA VAL A 7 -11.56 1.32 10.90
C VAL A 7 -10.75 0.39 10.02
N THR A 8 -11.04 0.46 8.72
CA THR A 8 -10.36 -0.36 7.72
C THR A 8 -8.88 0.02 7.63
N THR A 9 -8.05 -1.02 7.54
CA THR A 9 -6.62 -0.88 7.29
C THR A 9 -6.29 -1.36 5.89
N VAL A 10 -5.50 -0.57 5.17
CA VAL A 10 -4.88 -0.98 3.90
C VAL A 10 -3.38 -1.13 4.14
N ARG A 11 -2.87 -2.31 3.83
CA ARG A 11 -1.44 -2.62 3.81
C ARG A 11 -0.94 -2.46 2.38
N VAL A 12 0.12 -1.67 2.23
CA VAL A 12 0.88 -1.57 0.98
C VAL A 12 2.17 -2.33 1.19
N VAL A 13 2.37 -3.39 0.41
CA VAL A 13 3.53 -4.28 0.50
C VAL A 13 4.29 -4.28 -0.82
N VAL A 14 5.62 -4.38 -0.76
CA VAL A 14 6.43 -4.69 -1.93
C VAL A 14 6.18 -6.15 -2.30
N GLU A 15 5.50 -6.36 -3.42
CA GLU A 15 5.26 -7.70 -3.98
C GLU A 15 6.54 -8.23 -4.63
N GLU A 16 7.15 -7.41 -5.49
CA GLU A 16 8.36 -7.75 -6.25
C GLU A 16 9.31 -6.53 -6.30
N GLY A 17 10.61 -6.80 -6.37
CA GLY A 17 11.64 -5.79 -6.58
C GLY A 17 12.93 -6.44 -7.06
N GLY A 18 13.41 -6.04 -8.24
CA GLY A 18 14.53 -6.70 -8.92
C GLY A 18 15.90 -6.47 -8.28
N SER A 19 16.09 -5.34 -7.59
CA SER A 19 17.19 -4.98 -6.68
C SER A 19 17.19 -3.44 -6.53
N PRO A 20 16.17 -2.85 -5.88
CA PRO A 20 16.00 -1.41 -5.89
C PRO A 20 17.12 -0.68 -5.13
N ARG A 21 17.55 0.46 -5.67
CA ARG A 21 18.62 1.28 -5.08
C ARG A 21 18.19 1.91 -3.77
N CYS A 22 16.89 2.11 -3.57
CA CYS A 22 16.32 2.58 -2.31
C CYS A 22 16.36 1.54 -1.18
N GLY A 23 16.77 0.29 -1.45
CA GLY A 23 16.94 -0.75 -0.45
C GLY A 23 15.63 -1.40 0.03
N LEU A 24 14.51 -1.14 -0.66
CA LEU A 24 13.28 -1.91 -0.48
C LEU A 24 13.49 -3.38 -0.91
N ALA A 25 12.76 -4.29 -0.28
CA ALA A 25 12.75 -5.70 -0.62
C ALA A 25 11.33 -6.24 -0.54
N ALA A 26 11.08 -7.37 -1.22
CA ALA A 26 9.79 -8.06 -1.15
C ALA A 26 9.39 -8.31 0.32
N GLY A 27 8.14 -7.98 0.66
CA GLY A 27 7.61 -8.04 2.02
C GLY A 27 7.78 -6.77 2.86
N ASP A 28 8.61 -5.80 2.45
CA ASP A 28 8.62 -4.49 3.10
C ASP A 28 7.24 -3.83 2.92
N ALA A 29 6.71 -3.25 3.99
CA ALA A 29 5.35 -2.72 3.98
C ALA A 29 5.17 -1.47 4.84
N PHE A 30 4.18 -0.67 4.47
CA PHE A 30 3.56 0.30 5.34
C PHE A 30 2.05 0.04 5.39
N GLU A 31 1.41 0.52 6.45
CA GLU A 31 -0.02 0.35 6.68
C GLU A 31 -0.66 1.71 6.88
N VAL A 32 -1.90 1.84 6.43
CA VAL A 32 -2.73 3.01 6.69
C VAL A 32 -4.04 2.55 7.29
N THR A 33 -4.32 3.00 8.51
CA THR A 33 -5.56 2.72 9.25
C THR A 33 -6.32 4.03 9.41
N GLY A 34 -7.41 4.19 8.67
CA GLY A 34 -8.08 5.50 8.53
C GLY A 34 -7.08 6.57 8.04
N PRO A 35 -6.84 7.67 8.78
CA PRO A 35 -5.91 8.71 8.36
C PRO A 35 -4.44 8.46 8.79
N VAL A 36 -4.14 7.36 9.49
CA VAL A 36 -2.84 7.17 10.14
C VAL A 36 -1.97 6.16 9.39
N LEU A 37 -0.82 6.64 8.90
CA LEU A 37 0.21 5.80 8.29
C LEU A 37 1.20 5.28 9.35
N ARG A 38 1.55 3.99 9.26
CA ARG A 38 2.54 3.32 10.11
C ARG A 38 3.46 2.45 9.26
N ILE A 39 4.71 2.32 9.70
CA ILE A 39 5.67 1.38 9.11
C ILE A 39 6.02 0.37 10.21
N PRO A 40 5.37 -0.81 10.26
CA PRO A 40 5.48 -1.74 11.39
C PRO A 40 6.91 -2.21 11.68
N SER A 41 7.73 -2.36 10.65
CA SER A 41 9.13 -2.78 10.79
C SER A 41 10.04 -1.67 11.34
N GLY A 42 9.60 -0.41 11.33
CA GLY A 42 10.44 0.77 11.62
C GLY A 42 11.52 1.05 10.57
N LYS A 43 11.64 0.23 9.52
CA LYS A 43 12.56 0.44 8.40
C LYS A 43 12.11 1.66 7.59
N PRO A 44 13.03 2.48 7.05
CA PRO A 44 12.66 3.51 6.08
C PRO A 44 11.92 2.90 4.87
N PHE A 45 10.91 3.60 4.36
CA PHE A 45 10.21 3.23 3.15
C PHE A 45 10.48 4.25 2.04
N CYS A 46 10.62 3.80 0.80
CA CYS A 46 10.93 4.69 -0.32
C CYS A 46 9.81 5.70 -0.56
N LEU A 47 10.14 7.00 -0.54
CA LEU A 47 9.15 8.07 -0.72
C LEU A 47 8.47 8.01 -2.09
N GLN A 48 9.21 7.68 -3.17
CA GLN A 48 8.62 7.57 -4.51
C GLN A 48 7.61 6.43 -4.61
N ALA A 49 7.90 5.29 -3.99
CA ALA A 49 6.95 4.18 -3.87
C ALA A 49 5.70 4.61 -3.08
N MET A 50 5.85 5.36 -1.98
CA MET A 50 4.71 5.90 -1.22
C MET A 50 3.88 6.87 -2.05
N LEU A 51 4.50 7.80 -2.77
CA LEU A 51 3.79 8.79 -3.59
C LEU A 51 2.96 8.14 -4.72
N ALA A 52 3.34 6.94 -5.18
CA ALA A 52 2.55 6.17 -6.13
C ALA A 52 1.35 5.47 -5.48
N ALA A 53 1.53 4.88 -4.29
CA ALA A 53 0.50 4.07 -3.64
C ALA A 53 -0.48 4.88 -2.77
N VAL A 54 0.00 5.88 -2.01
CA VAL A 54 -0.81 6.66 -1.04
C VAL A 54 -2.06 7.28 -1.67
N PRO A 55 -2.04 7.85 -2.89
CA PRO A 55 -3.24 8.39 -3.52
C PRO A 55 -4.37 7.36 -3.71
N LEU A 56 -4.05 6.07 -3.75
CA LEU A 56 -5.00 4.97 -3.99
C LEU A 56 -5.48 4.29 -2.71
N VAL A 57 -4.77 4.49 -1.60
CA VAL A 57 -5.06 3.84 -0.31
C VAL A 57 -6.48 4.10 0.17
N MET A 58 -6.92 5.36 0.17
CA MET A 58 -8.28 5.71 0.62
C MET A 58 -9.35 5.05 -0.27
N SER A 59 -9.11 5.01 -1.58
CA SER A 59 -10.01 4.32 -2.52
C SER A 59 -10.06 2.81 -2.27
N LYS A 60 -8.95 2.20 -1.83
CA LYS A 60 -8.88 0.77 -1.50
C LYS A 60 -9.56 0.43 -0.16
N MET A 61 -9.73 1.40 0.74
CA MET A 61 -10.46 1.19 2.00
C MET A 61 -11.94 0.91 1.73
N ASP A 62 -12.55 1.61 0.78
CA ASP A 62 -13.97 1.47 0.43
C ASP A 62 -14.26 0.18 -0.35
N GLU A 63 -15.36 -0.51 -0.08
CA GLU A 63 -15.79 -1.63 -0.92
C GLU A 63 -16.14 -1.11 -2.32
N ARG A 64 -15.58 -1.75 -3.36
CA ARG A 64 -15.77 -1.37 -4.76
C ARG A 64 -16.41 -2.53 -5.52
N PRO A 65 -17.05 -2.26 -6.66
CA PRO A 65 -17.60 -3.32 -7.50
C PRO A 65 -16.54 -4.37 -7.87
N PRO A 66 -16.91 -5.65 -8.04
CA PRO A 66 -15.98 -6.70 -8.51
C PRO A 66 -15.31 -6.38 -9.86
N GLY A 67 -15.93 -5.44 -10.59
CA GLY A 67 -15.48 -4.87 -11.84
C GLY A 67 -14.28 -3.91 -11.74
N ASP A 68 -13.87 -3.49 -10.54
CA ASP A 68 -12.84 -2.47 -10.37
C ASP A 68 -11.43 -3.05 -10.51
N TRP A 69 -10.53 -2.30 -11.17
CA TRP A 69 -9.15 -2.74 -11.36
C TRP A 69 -8.41 -2.82 -10.02
N LEU A 70 -8.71 -1.91 -9.08
CA LEU A 70 -8.09 -1.85 -7.76
C LEU A 70 -8.53 -3.01 -6.86
N GLU A 71 -9.62 -3.70 -7.18
CA GLU A 71 -9.99 -4.96 -6.53
C GLU A 71 -9.33 -6.18 -7.16
N ARG A 72 -9.31 -6.26 -8.50
CA ARG A 72 -8.78 -7.44 -9.21
C ARG A 72 -7.27 -7.48 -9.32
N LYS A 73 -6.64 -6.31 -9.47
CA LYS A 73 -5.22 -6.13 -9.74
C LYS A 73 -4.72 -4.92 -8.95
N PRO A 74 -4.66 -5.02 -7.61
CA PRO A 74 -4.27 -3.91 -6.72
C PRO A 74 -2.76 -3.61 -6.78
N PHE A 75 -2.18 -3.61 -7.98
CA PHE A 75 -0.75 -3.46 -8.19
C PHE A 75 -0.42 -2.08 -8.71
N VAL A 76 0.65 -1.50 -8.18
CA VAL A 76 1.14 -0.17 -8.55
C VAL A 76 2.67 -0.23 -8.62
N CYS A 77 3.25 0.25 -9.71
CA CYS A 77 4.70 0.32 -9.82
C CYS A 77 5.23 1.58 -9.13
N CYS A 78 6.41 1.46 -8.52
CA CYS A 78 7.23 2.62 -8.18
C CYS A 78 7.54 3.42 -9.46
N PRO A 79 7.50 4.77 -9.43
CA PRO A 79 7.75 5.58 -10.61
C PRO A 79 9.23 5.66 -10.98
N ASP A 80 10.15 5.17 -10.14
CA ASP A 80 11.56 5.07 -10.48
C ASP A 80 11.83 3.80 -11.32
N PRO A 81 12.13 3.94 -12.62
CA PRO A 81 12.35 2.80 -13.49
C PRO A 81 13.61 1.99 -13.13
N ALA A 82 14.55 2.56 -12.37
CA ALA A 82 15.75 1.86 -11.96
C ALA A 82 15.54 1.00 -10.70
N ASP A 83 14.47 1.25 -9.94
CA ASP A 83 14.16 0.47 -8.75
C ASP A 83 13.26 -0.74 -9.08
N ASP A 84 12.43 -0.64 -10.11
CA ASP A 84 11.57 -1.74 -10.61
C ASP A 84 10.79 -2.45 -9.50
N VAL A 85 10.17 -1.64 -8.63
CA VAL A 85 9.40 -2.11 -7.46
C VAL A 85 7.93 -2.20 -7.83
N LEU A 86 7.35 -3.37 -7.61
CA LEU A 86 5.91 -3.60 -7.70
C LEU A 86 5.30 -3.61 -6.29
N LEU A 87 4.33 -2.73 -6.06
CA LEU A 87 3.58 -2.64 -4.81
C LEU A 87 2.23 -3.33 -4.97
N ARG A 88 1.76 -4.01 -3.93
CA ARG A 88 0.39 -4.53 -3.81
C ARG A 88 -0.33 -3.87 -2.64
N LEU A 89 -1.59 -3.50 -2.85
CA LEU A 89 -2.46 -2.89 -1.85
C LEU A 89 -3.54 -3.89 -1.39
N ASP A 90 -3.50 -4.30 -0.12
CA ASP A 90 -4.49 -5.21 0.45
C ASP A 90 -5.29 -4.53 1.56
N ARG A 91 -6.58 -4.81 1.63
CA ARG A 91 -7.32 -4.59 2.89
C ARG A 91 -6.96 -5.69 3.87
N VAL A 92 -6.54 -5.31 5.07
CA VAL A 92 -6.13 -6.22 6.14
C VAL A 92 -6.96 -5.94 7.40
N GLY A 93 -7.76 -6.91 7.83
CA GLY A 93 -8.72 -6.73 8.92
C GLY A 93 -10.03 -6.06 8.47
N PRO A 94 -11.06 -6.03 9.34
CA PRO A 94 -12.33 -5.37 9.02
C PRO A 94 -12.13 -3.86 8.85
#